data_AF-A0AA35ISV6-F1
#
_entry.id   AF-A0AA35ISV6-F1
#
_cell.length_a   1.000
_cell.length_b   1.000
_cell.length_c   1.000
_cell.angle_alpha   90.00
_cell.angle_beta   90.00
_cell.angle_gamma   90.00
#
_symmetry.space_group_name_H-M   'P 1'
#
loop_
_entity.id
_entity.type
_entity.pdbx_description
1 polymer ?
#
loop_
_entity_poly.entity_id
_entity_poly.type
_entity_poly.pdbx_seq_one_letter_code
_entity_poly.pdbx_strand_id
1 'polypeptide(L)'
;MNGGGNDNFDYLLQLTKALTTECRVNRQETDRIELLLKRLAKQSGISYDRLSKNVTPDSWKDNRSQMASPPNEAQQFITENFKLIYEIEKQEYFNTKVLALISNINEHFSYIKNFIDEQNAIKGRDIVTFTSEKLDKRNRNLQQNYKLLKTENEETSKKIKAIIEQFEALLGEVNWECIPKDSRDYIRFQKQLEYLQDVYQILK
;
A
#
# COMPACT_ATOMS: atom_id res chain seq x y z
N MET A 1 -9.94 -7.19 7.33
CA MET A 1 -9.08 -5.98 7.26
C MET A 1 -9.14 -5.47 5.83
N ASN A 2 -10.02 -4.52 5.56
CA ASN A 2 -10.17 -3.85 4.27
C ASN A 2 -9.83 -2.38 4.47
N GLY A 3 -8.93 -1.82 3.68
CA GLY A 3 -8.66 -0.38 3.78
C GLY A 3 -7.49 0.17 2.97
N GLY A 4 -7.14 -0.42 1.82
CA GLY A 4 -6.10 0.16 0.93
C GLY A 4 -6.65 1.14 -0.12
N GLY A 5 -7.97 1.40 -0.14
CA GLY A 5 -8.64 2.22 -1.14
C GLY A 5 -9.01 3.64 -0.70
N ASN A 6 -8.78 4.01 0.57
CA ASN A 6 -9.25 5.27 1.14
C ASN A 6 -8.24 6.42 1.00
N ASP A 7 -6.94 6.12 0.90
CA ASP A 7 -5.87 7.14 0.95
C ASP A 7 -5.80 8.02 -0.32
N ASN A 8 -6.09 7.47 -1.51
CA ASN A 8 -6.05 8.27 -2.73
C ASN A 8 -7.18 9.30 -2.82
N PHE A 9 -8.36 8.99 -2.27
CA PHE A 9 -9.48 9.92 -2.20
C PHE A 9 -9.26 10.96 -1.10
N ASP A 10 -8.67 10.58 0.03
CA ASP A 10 -8.30 11.50 1.09
C ASP A 10 -7.19 12.48 0.64
N TYR A 11 -6.23 12.01 -0.15
CA TYR A 11 -5.20 12.85 -0.76
C TYR A 11 -5.78 13.84 -1.78
N LEU A 12 -6.66 13.39 -2.68
CA LEU A 12 -7.39 14.28 -3.60
C LEU A 12 -8.23 15.32 -2.85
N LEU A 13 -8.90 14.93 -1.77
CA LEU A 13 -9.68 15.83 -0.94
C LEU A 13 -8.80 16.87 -0.25
N GLN A 14 -7.62 16.49 0.26
CA GLN A 14 -6.65 17.42 0.83
C GLN A 14 -6.12 18.41 -0.21
N LEU A 15 -5.77 17.94 -1.41
CA LEU A 15 -5.31 18.81 -2.50
C LEU A 15 -6.39 19.82 -2.90
N THR A 16 -7.65 19.37 -2.98
CA THR A 16 -8.79 20.23 -3.32
C THR A 16 -9.04 21.28 -2.23
N LYS A 17 -8.87 20.92 -0.95
CA LYS A 17 -8.95 21.85 0.19
C LYS A 17 -7.81 22.88 0.13
N ALA A 18 -6.60 22.46 -0.19
CA ALA A 18 -5.44 23.35 -0.34
C ALA A 18 -5.67 24.36 -1.48
N LEU A 19 -6.08 23.90 -2.67
CA LEU A 19 -6.39 24.75 -3.82
C LEU A 19 -7.54 25.74 -3.53
N THR A 20 -8.57 25.30 -2.82
CA THR A 20 -9.69 26.18 -2.44
C THR A 20 -9.21 27.28 -1.48
N THR A 21 -8.29 26.94 -0.58
CA THR A 21 -7.70 27.90 0.37
C THR A 21 -6.82 28.91 -0.36
N GLU A 22 -5.95 28.44 -1.25
CA GLU A 22 -5.12 29.28 -2.14
C GLU A 22 -5.97 30.24 -2.99
N CYS A 23 -7.04 29.77 -3.63
CA CYS A 23 -7.96 30.61 -4.39
C CYS A 23 -8.60 31.71 -3.52
N ARG A 24 -8.93 31.38 -2.27
CA ARG A 24 -9.51 32.35 -1.32
C ARG A 24 -8.48 33.40 -0.89
N VAL A 25 -7.25 32.98 -0.62
CA VAL A 25 -6.13 33.88 -0.27
C VAL A 25 -5.82 34.80 -1.44
N ASN A 26 -5.72 34.29 -2.65
CA ASN A 26 -5.47 35.07 -3.86
C ASN A 26 -6.58 36.11 -4.12
N ARG A 27 -7.84 35.74 -3.87
CA ARG A 27 -8.96 36.71 -3.93
C ARG A 27 -8.83 37.81 -2.89
N GLN A 28 -8.43 37.49 -1.65
CA GLN A 28 -8.19 38.50 -0.61
C GLN A 28 -7.01 39.41 -0.92
N GLU A 29 -5.94 38.88 -1.53
CA GLU A 29 -4.81 39.69 -2.01
C GLU A 29 -5.23 40.61 -3.15
N THR A 30 -6.04 40.11 -4.08
CA THR A 30 -6.62 40.91 -5.17
C THR A 30 -7.50 42.04 -4.63
N ASP A 31 -8.37 41.74 -3.66
CA ASP A 31 -9.22 42.76 -3.00
C ASP A 31 -8.37 43.81 -2.26
N ARG A 32 -7.24 43.39 -1.67
CA ARG A 32 -6.29 44.29 -1.00
C ARG A 32 -5.59 45.20 -2.02
N ILE A 33 -5.17 44.67 -3.16
CA ILE A 33 -4.59 45.44 -4.27
C ILE A 33 -5.61 46.45 -4.79
N GLU A 34 -6.86 46.04 -4.99
CA GLU A 34 -7.95 46.95 -5.39
C GLU A 34 -8.14 48.09 -4.38
N LEU A 35 -8.11 47.78 -3.09
CA LEU A 35 -8.27 48.78 -2.03
C LEU A 35 -7.09 49.77 -1.98
N LEU A 36 -5.88 49.29 -2.22
CA LEU A 36 -4.68 50.12 -2.38
C LEU A 36 -4.78 51.02 -3.62
N LEU A 37 -5.23 50.48 -4.75
CA LEU A 37 -5.46 51.27 -5.97
C LEU A 37 -6.54 52.35 -5.76
N LYS A 38 -7.63 52.04 -5.05
CA LYS A 38 -8.65 53.03 -4.66
C LYS A 38 -8.09 54.11 -3.73
N ARG A 39 -7.20 53.75 -2.79
CA ARG A 39 -6.53 54.72 -1.91
C ARG A 39 -5.57 55.62 -2.70
N LEU A 40 -4.79 55.04 -3.60
CA LEU A 40 -3.87 55.76 -4.48
C LEU A 40 -4.63 56.72 -5.41
N ALA A 41 -5.77 56.30 -5.95
CA ALA A 41 -6.67 57.14 -6.73
C ALA A 41 -7.17 58.35 -5.91
N LYS A 42 -7.63 58.11 -4.67
CA LYS A 42 -8.04 59.20 -3.76
C LYS A 42 -6.90 60.17 -3.46
N GLN A 43 -5.70 59.67 -3.19
CA GLN A 43 -4.54 60.49 -2.86
C GLN A 43 -4.03 61.32 -4.06
N SER A 44 -4.17 60.79 -5.28
CA SER A 44 -3.80 61.48 -6.52
C SER A 44 -4.90 62.40 -7.06
N GLY A 45 -6.09 62.44 -6.42
CA GLY A 45 -7.22 63.26 -6.89
C GLY A 45 -7.88 62.76 -8.18
N ILE A 46 -7.60 61.52 -8.59
CA ILE A 46 -8.08 60.90 -9.84
C ILE A 46 -9.13 59.83 -9.50
N SER A 47 -10.20 59.71 -10.28
CA SER A 47 -11.21 58.66 -10.05
C SER A 47 -10.65 57.26 -10.33
N TYR A 48 -11.08 56.27 -9.54
CA TYR A 48 -10.64 54.88 -9.69
C TYR A 48 -10.87 54.34 -11.11
N ASP A 49 -11.99 54.70 -11.75
CA ASP A 49 -12.31 54.30 -13.14
C ASP A 49 -11.40 54.91 -14.20
N ARG A 50 -10.69 56.01 -13.89
CA ARG A 50 -9.66 56.58 -14.78
C ARG A 50 -8.30 55.92 -14.60
N LEU A 51 -8.05 55.35 -13.42
CA LEU A 51 -6.81 54.64 -13.07
C LEU A 51 -6.87 53.16 -13.47
N SER A 52 -8.06 52.55 -13.45
CA SER A 52 -8.30 51.14 -13.80
C SER A 52 -8.54 50.89 -15.29
N LYS A 53 -8.89 51.92 -16.06
CA LYS A 53 -8.87 51.84 -17.53
C LYS A 53 -7.40 51.80 -17.97
N ASN A 54 -7.09 50.96 -18.96
CA ASN A 54 -5.83 51.02 -19.69
C ASN A 54 -5.61 52.47 -20.12
N VAL A 55 -4.74 53.18 -19.39
CA VAL A 55 -4.26 54.49 -19.79
C VAL A 55 -3.33 54.22 -20.97
N THR A 56 -3.90 54.02 -22.16
CA THR A 56 -3.24 54.58 -23.34
C THR A 56 -3.24 56.07 -23.06
N PRO A 57 -2.08 56.68 -22.76
CA PRO A 57 -2.05 58.08 -22.42
C PRO A 57 -2.65 58.85 -23.61
N ASP A 58 -3.40 59.93 -23.37
CA ASP A 58 -3.88 60.79 -24.47
C ASP A 58 -2.71 61.36 -25.32
N SER A 59 -1.46 61.23 -24.87
CA SER A 59 -0.27 61.48 -25.71
C SER A 59 -0.09 60.46 -26.85
N TRP A 60 -0.81 59.35 -26.85
CA TRP A 60 -0.77 58.30 -27.89
C TRP A 60 -1.98 58.37 -28.84
N LYS A 61 -2.97 59.23 -28.58
CA LYS A 61 -4.06 59.54 -29.51
C LYS A 61 -3.76 60.88 -30.18
N ASP A 62 -3.25 60.80 -31.41
CA ASP A 62 -3.07 61.91 -32.36
C ASP A 62 -2.50 63.21 -31.77
N ASN A 63 -1.17 63.25 -31.60
CA ASN A 63 -0.42 64.49 -31.62
C ASN A 63 0.71 64.42 -32.65
N ARG A 64 0.35 64.60 -33.93
CA ARG A 64 1.29 65.05 -34.98
C ARG A 64 1.68 66.53 -34.82
N SER A 65 1.42 67.14 -33.68
CA SER A 65 1.44 68.60 -33.49
C SER A 65 2.01 69.05 -32.15
N GLN A 66 2.94 68.31 -31.55
CA GLN A 66 3.87 68.88 -30.58
C GLN A 66 5.27 68.34 -30.84
N MET A 67 6.15 69.22 -31.33
CA MET A 67 7.59 69.00 -31.30
C MET A 67 8.02 68.91 -29.82
N ALA A 68 7.90 67.74 -29.22
CA ALA A 68 8.64 67.45 -28.00
C ALA A 68 10.10 67.34 -28.40
N SER A 69 10.95 68.21 -27.86
CA SER A 69 12.40 68.15 -28.03
C SER A 69 12.88 66.70 -27.82
N PRO A 70 13.87 66.21 -28.60
CA PRO A 70 14.40 64.88 -28.42
C PRO A 70 14.78 64.68 -26.94
N PRO A 71 14.46 63.52 -26.34
CA PRO A 71 14.70 63.28 -24.93
C PRO A 71 16.17 63.53 -24.63
N ASN A 72 16.42 64.29 -23.56
CA ASN A 72 17.79 64.60 -23.13
C ASN A 72 18.52 63.29 -22.82
N GLU A 73 19.82 63.18 -23.05
CA GLU A 73 20.59 61.93 -22.83
C GLU A 73 20.35 61.36 -21.43
N ALA A 74 20.24 62.24 -20.42
CA ALA A 74 19.88 61.85 -19.06
C ALA A 74 18.53 61.10 -18.95
N GLN A 75 17.50 61.51 -19.69
CA GLN A 75 16.19 60.83 -19.70
C GLN A 75 16.23 59.50 -20.43
N GLN A 76 17.04 59.37 -21.47
CA GLN A 76 17.29 58.08 -22.13
C GLN A 76 18.00 57.11 -21.18
N PHE A 77 19.08 57.57 -20.51
CA PHE A 77 19.79 56.74 -19.53
C PHE A 77 18.92 56.33 -18.35
N ILE A 78 18.02 57.19 -17.87
CA ILE A 78 17.06 56.84 -16.81
C ILE A 78 16.11 55.75 -17.30
N THR A 79 15.59 55.88 -18.52
CA THR A 79 14.67 54.89 -19.11
C THR A 79 15.35 53.54 -19.32
N GLU A 80 16.59 53.54 -19.81
CA GLU A 80 17.40 52.33 -19.97
C GLU A 80 17.72 51.67 -18.62
N ASN A 81 18.02 52.47 -17.58
CA ASN A 81 18.23 51.94 -16.24
C ASN A 81 16.97 51.26 -15.68
N PHE A 82 15.80 51.89 -15.81
CA PHE A 82 14.55 51.27 -15.36
C PHE A 82 14.24 49.98 -16.12
N LYS A 83 14.56 49.93 -17.41
CA LYS A 83 14.41 48.72 -18.21
C LYS A 83 15.37 47.61 -17.76
N LEU A 84 16.61 47.95 -17.46
CA LEU A 84 17.60 47.02 -16.91
C LEU A 84 17.17 46.46 -15.55
N ILE A 85 16.73 47.33 -14.63
CA ILE A 85 16.23 46.92 -13.31
C ILE A 85 15.05 45.95 -13.47
N TYR A 86 14.11 46.27 -14.36
CA TYR A 86 12.96 45.41 -14.62
C TYR A 86 13.36 44.02 -15.16
N GLU A 87 14.31 43.95 -16.09
CA GLU A 87 14.78 42.66 -16.61
C GLU A 87 15.56 41.86 -15.54
N ILE A 88 16.30 42.53 -14.66
CA ILE A 88 16.98 41.88 -13.52
C ILE A 88 15.96 41.27 -12.56
N GLU A 89 14.97 42.06 -12.11
CA GLU A 89 13.92 41.58 -11.19
C GLU A 89 13.13 40.41 -11.81
N LYS A 90 12.83 40.49 -13.10
CA LYS A 90 12.16 39.41 -13.83
C LYS A 90 13.02 38.15 -13.84
N GLN A 91 14.32 38.26 -14.11
CA GLN A 91 15.22 37.10 -14.10
C GLN A 91 15.35 36.50 -12.70
N GLU A 92 15.45 37.31 -11.65
CA GLU A 92 15.47 36.84 -10.27
C GLU A 92 14.18 36.12 -9.87
N TYR A 93 13.03 36.64 -10.29
CA TYR A 93 11.74 35.99 -10.09
C TYR A 93 11.70 34.60 -10.75
N PHE A 94 12.11 34.51 -12.02
CA PHE A 94 12.16 33.22 -12.73
C PHE A 94 13.14 32.26 -12.07
N ASN A 95 14.32 32.70 -11.69
CA ASN A 95 15.31 31.88 -10.99
C ASN A 95 14.75 31.34 -9.68
N THR A 96 14.05 32.16 -8.90
CA THR A 96 13.41 31.74 -7.65
C THR A 96 12.36 30.65 -7.89
N LYS A 97 11.53 30.80 -8.93
CA LYS A 97 10.53 29.79 -9.31
C LYS A 97 11.17 28.49 -9.80
N VAL A 98 12.23 28.57 -10.57
CA VAL A 98 12.98 27.40 -11.04
C VAL A 98 13.62 26.65 -9.87
N LEU A 99 14.22 27.37 -8.92
CA LEU A 99 14.78 26.75 -7.71
C LEU A 99 13.71 26.08 -6.85
N ALA A 100 12.53 26.70 -6.70
CA ALA A 100 11.40 26.09 -6.01
C ALA A 100 10.94 24.80 -6.70
N LEU A 101 10.87 24.79 -8.04
CA LEU A 101 10.54 23.60 -8.82
C LEU A 101 11.59 22.48 -8.64
N ILE A 102 12.88 22.81 -8.67
CA ILE A 102 13.96 21.85 -8.42
C ILE A 102 13.83 21.27 -7.01
N SER A 103 13.52 22.10 -6.01
CA SER A 103 13.29 21.65 -4.63
C SER A 103 12.14 20.65 -4.56
N ASN A 104 10.99 20.97 -5.18
CA ASN A 104 9.83 20.07 -5.22
C ASN A 104 10.14 18.74 -5.91
N ILE A 105 10.91 18.77 -7.01
CA ILE A 105 11.33 17.55 -7.70
C ILE A 105 12.19 16.67 -6.78
N ASN A 106 13.15 17.25 -6.06
CA ASN A 106 13.99 16.52 -5.11
C ASN A 106 13.19 15.95 -3.93
N GLU A 107 12.18 16.67 -3.46
CA GLU A 107 11.27 16.21 -2.43
C GLU A 107 10.45 15.00 -2.91
N HIS A 108 9.91 15.07 -4.14
CA HIS A 108 9.22 13.93 -4.75
C HIS A 108 10.11 12.71 -4.95
N PHE A 109 11.37 12.87 -5.35
CA PHE A 109 12.31 11.75 -5.40
C PHE A 109 12.55 11.13 -4.02
N SER A 110 12.60 11.95 -2.98
CA SER A 110 12.73 11.47 -1.60
C SER A 110 11.50 10.68 -1.15
N TYR A 111 10.29 11.14 -1.50
CA TYR A 111 9.06 10.39 -1.23
C TYR A 111 8.99 9.05 -1.96
N ILE A 112 9.38 9.02 -3.24
CA ILE A 112 9.42 7.77 -4.01
C ILE A 112 10.40 6.78 -3.37
N LYS A 113 11.58 7.25 -2.96
CA LYS A 113 12.55 6.40 -2.27
C LYS A 113 11.99 5.83 -0.97
N ASN A 114 11.41 6.67 -0.11
CA ASN A 114 10.82 6.24 1.14
C ASN A 114 9.69 5.21 0.92
N PHE A 115 8.85 5.43 -0.10
CA PHE A 115 7.80 4.48 -0.47
C PHE A 115 8.37 3.12 -0.89
N ILE A 116 9.44 3.10 -1.69
CA ILE A 116 10.10 1.86 -2.10
C ILE A 116 10.68 1.13 -0.87
N ASP A 117 11.33 1.85 0.03
CA ASP A 117 11.91 1.28 1.26
C ASP A 117 10.81 0.70 2.18
N GLU A 118 9.69 1.41 2.34
CA GLU A 118 8.51 0.92 3.08
C GLU A 118 7.91 -0.34 2.45
N GLN A 119 7.71 -0.36 1.13
CA GLN A 119 7.19 -1.52 0.41
C GLN A 119 8.11 -2.75 0.54
N ASN A 120 9.42 -2.55 0.46
CA ASN A 120 10.39 -3.63 0.66
C ASN A 120 10.37 -4.15 2.09
N ALA A 121 10.24 -3.28 3.09
CA ALA A 121 10.14 -3.67 4.49
C ALA A 121 8.85 -4.46 4.80
N ILE A 122 7.72 -4.08 4.17
CA ILE A 122 6.43 -4.77 4.29
C ILE A 122 6.51 -6.15 3.62
N LYS A 123 6.98 -6.22 2.37
CA LYS A 123 7.14 -7.50 1.64
C LYS A 123 8.05 -8.48 2.38
N GLY A 124 9.15 -7.99 2.94
CA GLY A 124 10.06 -8.81 3.74
C GLY A 124 9.39 -9.39 4.98
N ARG A 125 8.56 -8.60 5.67
CA ARG A 125 7.80 -9.07 6.85
C ARG A 125 6.72 -10.08 6.46
N ASP A 126 5.89 -9.78 5.47
CA ASP A 126 4.75 -10.64 5.08
C ASP A 126 5.18 -12.02 4.60
N ILE A 127 6.30 -12.11 3.87
CA ILE A 127 6.84 -13.41 3.42
C ILE A 127 7.30 -14.23 4.61
N VAL A 128 7.98 -13.62 5.59
CA VAL A 128 8.51 -14.32 6.77
C VAL A 128 7.37 -14.80 7.68
N THR A 129 6.39 -13.94 7.99
CA THR A 129 5.22 -14.34 8.80
C THR A 129 4.36 -15.39 8.11
N PHE A 130 4.06 -15.22 6.81
CA PHE A 130 3.26 -16.20 6.08
C PHE A 130 3.94 -17.57 6.02
N THR A 131 5.25 -17.59 5.77
CA THR A 131 6.01 -18.84 5.63
C THR A 131 6.16 -19.53 6.98
N SER A 132 6.51 -18.80 8.05
CA SER A 132 6.61 -19.35 9.41
C SER A 132 5.27 -19.88 9.91
N GLU A 133 4.22 -19.07 9.93
CA GLU A 133 2.95 -19.46 10.57
C GLU A 133 2.30 -20.66 9.87
N LYS A 134 2.35 -20.70 8.54
CA LYS A 134 1.71 -21.77 7.78
C LYS A 134 2.51 -23.07 7.83
N LEU A 135 3.84 -23.01 7.79
CA LEU A 135 4.68 -24.19 7.98
C LEU A 135 4.58 -24.71 9.41
N ASP A 136 4.65 -23.83 10.41
CA ASP A 136 4.57 -24.23 11.82
C ASP A 136 3.22 -24.87 12.12
N LYS A 137 2.12 -24.32 11.61
CA LYS A 137 0.79 -24.92 11.75
C LYS A 137 0.70 -26.30 11.08
N ARG A 138 1.24 -26.45 9.87
CA ARG A 138 1.27 -27.75 9.18
C ARG A 138 2.12 -28.77 9.93
N ASN A 139 3.26 -28.34 10.46
CA ASN A 139 4.16 -29.21 11.22
C ASN A 139 3.52 -29.67 12.54
N ARG A 140 2.83 -28.78 13.26
CA ARG A 140 2.06 -29.14 14.46
C ARG A 140 0.97 -30.15 14.15
N ASN A 141 0.20 -29.93 13.08
CA ASN A 141 -0.84 -30.88 12.65
C ASN A 141 -0.26 -32.25 12.28
N LEU A 142 0.87 -32.27 11.57
CA LEU A 142 1.56 -33.52 11.22
C LEU A 142 2.01 -34.27 12.47
N GLN A 143 2.62 -33.58 13.43
CA GLN A 143 3.05 -34.18 14.69
C GLN A 143 1.87 -34.71 15.52
N GLN A 144 0.74 -34.00 15.54
CA GLN A 144 -0.46 -34.44 16.22
C GLN A 144 -1.04 -35.70 15.57
N ASN A 145 -1.17 -35.71 14.24
CA ASN A 145 -1.65 -36.87 13.49
C ASN A 145 -0.73 -38.08 13.67
N TYR A 146 0.59 -37.88 13.67
CA TYR A 146 1.55 -38.94 13.92
C TYR A 146 1.38 -39.53 15.32
N LYS A 147 1.21 -38.69 16.35
CA LYS A 147 0.96 -39.15 17.72
C LYS A 147 -0.33 -39.96 17.81
N LEU A 148 -1.42 -39.46 17.22
CA LEU A 148 -2.72 -40.16 17.18
C LEU A 148 -2.60 -41.53 16.50
N LEU A 149 -1.98 -41.58 15.32
CA LEU A 149 -1.80 -42.83 14.58
C LEU A 149 -0.95 -43.83 15.37
N LYS A 150 0.09 -43.35 16.06
CA LYS A 150 0.94 -44.19 16.91
C LYS A 150 0.13 -44.76 18.08
N THR A 151 -0.65 -43.93 18.77
CA THR A 151 -1.49 -44.39 19.89
C THR A 151 -2.58 -45.36 19.44
N GLU A 152 -3.24 -45.09 18.31
CA GLU A 152 -4.25 -46.00 17.76
C GLU A 152 -3.63 -47.33 17.36
N ASN A 153 -2.45 -47.33 16.73
CA ASN A 153 -1.77 -48.57 16.37
C ASN A 153 -1.38 -49.38 17.62
N GLU A 154 -0.89 -48.73 18.68
CA GLU A 154 -0.59 -49.39 19.96
C GLU A 154 -1.86 -49.97 20.61
N GLU A 155 -2.98 -49.25 20.60
CA GLU A 155 -4.26 -49.77 21.09
C GLU A 155 -4.79 -50.93 20.25
N THR A 156 -4.67 -50.85 18.93
CA THR A 156 -5.10 -51.90 18.01
C THR A 156 -4.28 -53.16 18.23
N SER A 157 -2.96 -53.02 18.40
CA SER A 157 -2.07 -54.14 18.76
C SER A 157 -2.46 -54.77 20.10
N LYS A 158 -2.83 -53.98 21.12
CA LYS A 158 -3.28 -54.53 22.41
C LYS A 158 -4.59 -55.29 22.27
N LYS A 159 -5.56 -54.74 21.53
CA LYS A 159 -6.85 -55.40 21.27
C LYS A 159 -6.67 -56.72 20.51
N ILE A 160 -5.82 -56.75 19.49
CA ILE A 160 -5.50 -57.98 18.75
C ILE A 160 -4.91 -59.03 19.70
N LYS A 161 -3.94 -58.67 20.54
CA LYS A 161 -3.37 -59.60 21.53
C LYS A 161 -4.42 -60.14 22.50
N ALA A 162 -5.29 -59.29 23.02
CA ALA A 162 -6.37 -59.72 23.91
C ALA A 162 -7.35 -60.70 23.22
N ILE A 163 -7.65 -60.49 21.93
CA ILE A 163 -8.47 -61.43 21.15
C ILE A 163 -7.76 -62.76 20.98
N ILE A 164 -6.45 -62.77 20.69
CA ILE A 164 -5.65 -63.99 20.58
C ILE A 164 -5.67 -64.76 21.90
N GLU A 165 -5.42 -64.10 23.03
CA GLU A 165 -5.45 -64.71 24.37
C GLU A 165 -6.82 -65.31 24.70
N GLN A 166 -7.91 -64.60 24.38
CA GLN A 166 -9.27 -65.13 24.56
C GLN A 166 -9.55 -66.33 23.65
N PHE A 167 -9.05 -66.30 22.41
CA PHE A 167 -9.19 -67.40 21.47
C PHE A 167 -8.42 -68.63 21.95
N GLU A 168 -7.18 -68.46 22.42
CA GLU A 168 -6.38 -69.54 23.01
C GLU A 168 -7.07 -70.16 24.24
N ALA A 169 -7.63 -69.34 25.13
CA ALA A 169 -8.38 -69.83 26.29
C ALA A 169 -9.60 -70.67 25.86
N LEU A 170 -10.40 -70.17 24.91
CA LEU A 170 -11.56 -70.89 24.37
C LEU A 170 -11.16 -72.20 23.70
N LEU A 171 -10.05 -72.23 22.95
CA LEU A 171 -9.55 -73.47 22.35
C LEU A 171 -9.05 -74.47 23.40
N GLY A 172 -8.53 -74.00 24.54
CA GLY A 172 -8.13 -74.83 25.67
C GLY A 172 -9.29 -75.48 26.42
N GLU A 173 -10.47 -74.85 26.41
CA GLU A 173 -11.70 -75.39 27.02
C GLU A 173 -12.39 -76.44 26.14
N VAL A 174 -12.08 -76.47 24.84
CA VAL A 174 -12.65 -77.44 23.90
C VAL A 174 -11.97 -78.80 24.07
N ASN A 175 -12.77 -79.84 24.33
CA ASN A 175 -12.27 -81.21 24.34
C ASN A 175 -12.18 -81.76 22.90
N TRP A 176 -11.04 -81.54 22.26
CA TRP A 176 -10.75 -81.95 20.88
C TRP A 176 -10.82 -83.46 20.64
N GLU A 177 -10.73 -84.29 21.68
CA GLU A 177 -10.82 -85.75 21.57
C GLU A 177 -12.25 -86.24 21.33
N CYS A 178 -13.25 -85.45 21.72
CA CYS A 178 -14.66 -85.78 21.52
C CYS A 178 -15.23 -85.34 20.17
N ILE A 179 -14.46 -84.59 19.37
CA ILE A 179 -14.92 -84.05 18.09
C ILE A 179 -14.54 -85.01 16.95
N PRO A 180 -15.50 -85.50 16.14
CA PRO A 180 -15.20 -86.36 15.00
C PRO A 180 -14.33 -85.61 13.98
N LYS A 181 -13.12 -86.11 13.72
CA LYS A 181 -12.16 -85.49 12.80
C LYS A 181 -12.64 -85.45 11.33
N ASP A 182 -13.59 -86.32 10.98
CA ASP A 182 -14.23 -86.36 9.65
C ASP A 182 -15.44 -85.42 9.52
N SER A 183 -15.79 -84.68 10.58
CA SER A 183 -16.85 -83.69 10.54
C SER A 183 -16.51 -82.56 9.55
N ARG A 184 -17.50 -82.15 8.73
CA ARG A 184 -17.36 -80.98 7.85
C ARG A 184 -16.97 -79.72 8.63
N ASP A 185 -17.46 -79.58 9.85
CA ASP A 185 -17.21 -78.40 10.68
C ASP A 185 -15.77 -78.37 11.19
N TYR A 186 -15.19 -79.53 11.51
CA TYR A 186 -13.78 -79.65 11.90
C TYR A 186 -12.83 -79.30 10.74
N ILE A 187 -13.11 -79.85 9.54
CA ILE A 187 -12.33 -79.56 8.33
C ILE A 187 -12.44 -78.08 7.95
N ARG A 188 -13.63 -77.48 8.09
CA ARG A 188 -13.85 -76.06 7.81
C ARG A 188 -13.09 -75.18 8.79
N PHE A 189 -13.13 -75.51 10.07
CA PHE A 189 -12.39 -74.80 11.12
C PHE A 189 -10.87 -74.88 10.88
N GLN A 190 -10.34 -76.06 10.56
CA GLN A 190 -8.92 -76.23 10.24
C GLN A 190 -8.49 -75.39 9.03
N LYS A 191 -9.27 -75.38 7.94
CA LYS A 191 -8.98 -74.54 6.77
C LYS A 191 -9.01 -73.05 7.08
N GLN A 192 -9.91 -72.61 7.97
CA GLN A 192 -9.96 -71.22 8.41
C GLN A 192 -8.74 -70.85 9.27
N LEU A 193 -8.25 -71.77 10.09
CA LEU A 193 -7.03 -71.61 10.88
C LEU A 193 -5.78 -71.54 9.98
N GLU A 194 -5.67 -72.44 9.00
CA GLU A 194 -4.59 -72.41 8.00
C GLU A 194 -4.59 -71.11 7.19
N TYR A 195 -5.77 -70.65 6.74
CA TYR A 195 -5.91 -69.37 6.06
C TYR A 195 -5.47 -68.18 6.94
N LEU A 196 -5.86 -68.17 8.21
CA LEU A 196 -5.46 -67.12 9.15
C LEU A 196 -3.94 -67.14 9.40
N GLN A 197 -3.34 -68.33 9.47
CA GLN A 197 -1.89 -68.49 9.62
C GLN A 197 -1.13 -67.99 8.39
N ASP A 198 -1.60 -68.30 7.18
CA ASP A 198 -0.95 -67.90 5.93
C ASP A 198 -1.08 -66.40 5.64
N VAL A 199 -2.24 -65.80 5.89
CA VAL A 199 -2.50 -64.38 5.58
C VAL A 199 -1.89 -63.45 6.61
N TYR A 200 -1.95 -63.80 7.89
CA TYR A 200 -1.57 -62.91 8.98
C TYR A 200 -0.25 -63.31 9.67
N GLN A 201 0.39 -64.41 9.27
CA GLN A 201 1.66 -64.90 9.82
C GLN A 201 1.69 -64.92 11.35
N ILE A 202 0.59 -65.34 11.98
CA ILE A 202 0.36 -65.23 13.43
C ILE A 202 1.36 -66.06 14.27
N LEU A 203 2.08 -67.01 13.64
CA LEU A 203 2.99 -67.97 14.30
C LEU A 203 4.47 -67.81 13.90
N LYS A 204 4.91 -66.62 13.45
CA LYS A 204 6.34 -66.31 13.23
C LYS A 204 6.88 -65.30 14.25
#